data_AF-S9Q1K4-F1
#
_entry.id   AF-S9Q1K4-F1
#
_cell.length_a   1.000
_cell.length_b   1.000
_cell.length_c   1.000
_cell.angle_alpha   90.00
_cell.angle_beta   90.00
_cell.angle_gamma   90.00
#
_symmetry.space_group_name_H-M   'P 1'
#
loop_
_entity.id
_entity.type
_entity.pdbx_description
1 polymer ?
#
loop_
_entity_poly.entity_id
_entity_poly.type
_entity_poly.pdbx_seq_one_letter_code
_entity_poly.pdbx_strand_id
1 'polypeptide(L)'
;MVSHVMSGLSEALEGQNTFPARDAYEAGFLDAAWGALYFATSAMVPVSAERTALRLQAVLRFWEPLQGARYLFKTLGAPFTLDELMEATCDWAMDAWCPGGETPVRERLTAAAERMARATREDCIEAILRQMPHALSFARNLKHRDVVADPAFQRERLAALPPPAFERVSGACTSDLLALLYSWDRQSGKP
;
A
#
# COMPACT_ATOMS: atom_id res chain seq x y z
N MET A 1 10.00 -16.63 9.37
CA MET A 1 10.31 -16.08 10.71
C MET A 1 9.18 -15.19 11.22
N VAL A 2 8.78 -14.12 10.51
CA VAL A 2 7.60 -13.30 10.88
C VAL A 2 6.30 -14.10 10.91
N SER A 3 6.09 -15.06 10.01
CA SER A 3 4.92 -15.95 10.02
C SER A 3 4.77 -16.77 11.32
N HIS A 4 5.88 -17.25 11.89
CA HIS A 4 5.88 -17.98 13.16
C HIS A 4 5.63 -17.07 14.36
N VAL A 5 6.17 -15.84 14.35
CA VAL A 5 5.89 -14.84 15.39
C VAL A 5 4.42 -14.43 15.35
N MET A 6 3.86 -14.21 14.15
CA MET A 6 2.46 -13.83 13.97
C MET A 6 1.49 -14.98 14.30
N SER A 7 1.84 -16.22 13.98
CA SER A 7 1.08 -17.41 14.40
C SER A 7 1.10 -17.55 15.92
N GLY A 8 2.28 -17.43 16.54
CA GLY A 8 2.43 -17.49 17.99
C GLY A 8 1.69 -16.36 18.71
N LEU A 9 1.66 -15.14 18.14
CA LEU A 9 0.86 -14.02 18.66
C LEU A 9 -0.65 -14.30 18.52
N SER A 10 -1.10 -14.84 17.40
CA SER A 10 -2.51 -15.19 17.19
C SER A 10 -2.99 -16.29 18.15
N GLU A 11 -2.13 -17.27 18.41
CA GLU A 11 -2.37 -18.36 19.37
C GLU A 11 -2.37 -17.83 20.81
N ALA A 12 -1.38 -16.99 21.18
CA ALA A 12 -1.28 -16.40 22.52
C ALA A 12 -2.39 -15.38 22.82
N LEU A 13 -2.94 -14.72 21.79
CA LEU A 13 -4.05 -13.79 21.90
C LEU A 13 -5.42 -14.49 21.78
N GLU A 14 -5.48 -15.83 21.74
CA GLU A 14 -6.73 -16.60 21.65
C GLU A 14 -7.67 -16.15 20.51
N GLY A 15 -7.11 -15.74 19.37
CA GLY A 15 -7.89 -15.23 18.24
C GLY A 15 -8.41 -13.79 18.40
N GLN A 16 -7.97 -13.05 19.42
CA GLN A 16 -8.21 -11.60 19.50
C GLN A 16 -7.50 -10.85 18.36
N ASN A 17 -7.93 -9.62 18.12
CA ASN A 17 -7.40 -8.78 17.06
C ASN A 17 -5.87 -8.63 17.15
N THR A 18 -5.15 -9.23 16.21
CA THR A 18 -3.69 -9.21 16.16
C THR A 18 -3.10 -7.91 15.60
N PHE A 19 -3.93 -6.98 15.10
CA PHE A 19 -3.46 -5.74 14.47
C PHE A 19 -2.59 -4.90 15.43
N PRO A 20 -2.99 -4.58 16.69
CA PRO A 20 -2.17 -3.76 17.57
C PRO A 20 -0.78 -4.36 17.87
N ALA A 21 -0.69 -5.68 18.02
CA ALA A 21 0.59 -6.36 18.24
C ALA A 21 1.49 -6.31 16.99
N ARG A 22 0.91 -6.49 15.81
CA ARG A 22 1.61 -6.33 14.53
C ARG A 22 2.15 -4.92 14.35
N ASP A 23 1.34 -3.94 14.74
CA ASP A 23 1.62 -2.52 14.60
C ASP A 23 2.81 -2.10 15.47
N ALA A 24 2.82 -2.55 16.73
CA ALA A 24 3.94 -2.35 17.64
C ALA A 24 5.20 -3.07 17.14
N TYR A 25 5.06 -4.28 16.61
CA TYR A 25 6.16 -5.03 16.01
C TYR A 25 6.76 -4.28 14.81
N GLU A 26 5.94 -3.80 13.89
CA GLU A 26 6.40 -3.01 12.75
C GLU A 26 7.16 -1.75 13.22
N ALA A 27 6.56 -0.98 14.15
CA ALA A 27 7.17 0.25 14.66
C ALA A 27 8.60 0.03 15.20
N GLY A 28 8.81 -1.05 15.96
CA GLY A 28 10.15 -1.36 16.50
C GLY A 28 11.19 -1.75 15.43
N PHE A 29 10.75 -2.26 14.27
CA PHE A 29 11.64 -2.68 13.19
C PHE A 29 11.89 -1.60 12.13
N LEU A 30 11.05 -0.55 12.07
CA LEU A 30 11.30 0.58 11.18
C LEU A 30 12.59 1.34 11.53
N ASP A 31 13.08 1.21 12.76
CA ASP A 31 14.34 1.82 13.22
C ASP A 31 15.62 1.06 12.82
N ALA A 32 15.48 -0.03 12.05
CA ALA A 32 16.60 -0.75 11.47
C ALA A 32 16.50 -0.75 9.93
N ALA A 33 17.63 -0.56 9.23
CA ALA A 33 17.66 -0.49 7.76
C ALA A 33 16.97 -1.68 7.07
N TRP A 34 17.28 -2.90 7.51
CA TRP A 34 16.66 -4.12 6.97
C TRP A 34 15.18 -4.28 7.34
N GLY A 35 14.78 -3.79 8.52
CA GLY A 35 13.38 -3.79 8.92
C GLY A 35 12.57 -2.79 8.09
N ALA A 36 13.09 -1.56 7.93
CA ALA A 36 12.52 -0.54 7.06
C ALA A 36 12.31 -1.08 5.62
N LEU A 37 13.36 -1.67 5.04
CA LEU A 37 13.27 -2.27 3.71
C LEU A 37 12.23 -3.38 3.67
N TYR A 38 12.29 -4.34 4.61
CA TYR A 38 11.35 -5.45 4.68
C TYR A 38 9.89 -4.98 4.68
N PHE A 39 9.55 -4.00 5.51
CA PHE A 39 8.16 -3.52 5.62
C PHE A 39 7.71 -2.70 4.42
N ALA A 40 8.62 -1.99 3.75
CA ALA A 40 8.29 -1.26 2.52
C ALA A 40 8.09 -2.20 1.32
N THR A 41 8.86 -3.29 1.22
CA THR A 41 8.81 -4.20 0.06
C THR A 41 7.89 -5.39 0.23
N SER A 42 7.57 -5.76 1.48
CA SER A 42 6.68 -6.90 1.74
C SER A 42 5.25 -6.55 1.33
N ALA A 43 4.58 -7.49 0.67
CA ALA A 43 3.13 -7.47 0.45
C ALA A 43 2.34 -7.70 1.76
N MET A 44 2.85 -7.17 2.87
CA MET A 44 2.16 -7.04 4.12
C MET A 44 1.15 -5.90 3.93
N VAL A 45 -0.09 -6.28 3.62
CA VAL A 45 -1.25 -5.43 3.32
C VAL A 45 -1.10 -4.05 4.00
N PRO A 46 -0.91 -2.97 3.25
CA PRO A 46 -0.80 -1.65 3.84
C PRO A 46 -2.11 -1.32 4.55
N VAL A 47 -2.00 -0.80 5.78
CA VAL A 47 -3.17 -0.59 6.65
C VAL A 47 -3.71 0.84 6.50
N SER A 48 -2.88 1.79 6.03
CA SER A 48 -3.28 3.18 5.75
C SER A 48 -2.25 3.98 4.94
N ALA A 49 -2.63 5.17 4.49
CA ALA A 49 -1.71 6.17 3.94
C ALA A 49 -0.62 6.54 4.96
N GLU A 50 -0.99 6.84 6.20
CA GLU A 50 -0.04 7.18 7.29
C GLU A 50 0.97 6.07 7.54
N ARG A 51 0.51 4.81 7.61
CA ARG A 51 1.38 3.63 7.75
C ARG A 51 2.36 3.51 6.59
N THR A 52 1.86 3.69 5.37
CA THR A 52 2.69 3.66 4.18
C THR A 52 3.74 4.77 4.22
N ALA A 53 3.36 5.98 4.64
CA ALA A 53 4.28 7.09 4.81
C ALA A 53 5.42 6.75 5.76
N LEU A 54 5.12 6.17 6.93
CA LEU A 54 6.13 5.77 7.91
C LEU A 54 7.12 4.74 7.35
N ARG A 55 6.63 3.75 6.59
CA ARG A 55 7.49 2.75 5.92
C ARG A 55 8.43 3.41 4.90
N LEU A 56 7.88 4.28 4.06
CA LEU A 56 8.67 4.99 3.05
C LEU A 56 9.71 5.92 3.68
N GLN A 57 9.32 6.68 4.71
CA GLN A 57 10.24 7.53 5.48
C GLN A 57 11.37 6.73 6.14
N ALA A 58 11.06 5.56 6.70
CA ALA A 58 12.06 4.69 7.29
C ALA A 58 13.09 4.21 6.25
N VAL A 59 12.66 3.82 5.05
CA VAL A 59 13.59 3.45 3.96
C VAL A 59 14.43 4.65 3.54
N LEU A 60 13.81 5.82 3.35
CA LEU A 60 14.51 7.05 2.95
C LEU A 60 15.58 7.48 3.96
N ARG A 61 15.33 7.28 5.26
CA ARG A 61 16.32 7.51 6.33
C ARG A 61 17.56 6.62 6.19
N PHE A 62 17.38 5.39 5.70
CA PHE A 62 18.45 4.42 5.50
C PHE A 62 18.86 4.27 4.03
N TRP A 63 18.53 5.25 3.17
CA TRP A 63 18.71 5.12 1.72
C TRP A 63 20.16 4.79 1.33
N GLU A 64 21.15 5.52 1.85
CA GLU A 64 22.55 5.32 1.43
C GLU A 64 23.12 3.98 1.88
N PRO A 65 22.94 3.56 3.14
CA PRO A 65 23.32 2.21 3.56
C PRO A 65 22.66 1.11 2.73
N LEU A 66 21.40 1.29 2.34
CA LEU A 66 20.66 0.32 1.53
C LEU A 66 21.12 0.32 0.06
N GLN A 67 21.47 1.47 -0.52
CA GLN A 67 21.98 1.54 -1.90
C GLN A 67 23.27 0.73 -2.14
N GLY A 68 24.06 0.48 -1.09
CA GLY A 68 25.27 -0.35 -1.17
C GLY A 68 25.01 -1.83 -1.47
N ALA A 69 23.76 -2.29 -1.39
CA ALA A 69 23.39 -3.68 -1.65
C ALA A 69 22.79 -3.91 -3.05
N ARG A 70 22.56 -5.18 -3.35
CA ARG A 70 21.87 -5.66 -4.55
C ARG A 70 20.82 -6.68 -4.12
N TYR A 71 19.64 -6.60 -4.74
CA TYR A 71 18.44 -7.26 -4.23
C TYR A 71 17.85 -8.25 -5.23
N LEU A 72 17.47 -9.42 -4.75
CA LEU A 72 16.67 -10.36 -5.54
C LEU A 72 15.19 -10.17 -5.19
N PHE A 73 14.33 -9.99 -6.19
CA PHE A 73 12.93 -9.69 -5.97
C PHE A 73 12.00 -10.41 -6.95
N LYS A 74 11.04 -11.18 -6.41
CA LYS A 74 9.98 -11.98 -7.08
C LYS A 74 10.41 -13.02 -8.11
N THR A 75 11.47 -12.79 -8.87
CA THR A 75 11.99 -13.69 -9.91
C THR A 75 13.51 -13.85 -9.74
N LEU A 76 14.02 -15.02 -10.13
CA LEU A 76 15.46 -15.28 -10.20
C LEU A 76 15.99 -14.66 -11.49
N GLY A 77 16.24 -13.34 -11.44
CA GLY A 77 16.75 -12.54 -12.55
C GLY A 77 17.95 -11.70 -12.15
N ALA A 78 18.21 -10.64 -12.93
CA ALA A 78 19.22 -9.66 -12.56
C ALA A 78 18.88 -9.04 -11.19
N PRO A 79 19.87 -8.84 -10.31
CA PRO A 79 19.62 -8.23 -9.04
C PRO A 79 19.32 -6.73 -9.22
N PHE A 80 18.34 -6.26 -8.48
CA PHE A 80 17.87 -4.88 -8.46
C PHE A 80 18.82 -4.00 -7.63
N THR A 81 19.01 -2.77 -8.08
CA THR A 81 19.40 -1.64 -7.24
C THR A 81 18.27 -1.29 -6.26
N LEU A 82 18.54 -0.43 -5.27
CA LEU A 82 17.48 0.03 -4.37
C LEU A 82 16.39 0.80 -5.14
N ASP A 83 16.78 1.68 -6.05
CA ASP A 83 15.86 2.44 -6.90
C ASP A 83 14.92 1.52 -7.68
N GLU A 84 15.46 0.54 -8.41
CA GLU A 84 14.65 -0.42 -9.18
C GLU A 84 13.78 -1.29 -8.28
N LEU A 85 14.27 -1.69 -7.10
CA LEU A 85 13.49 -2.48 -6.14
C LEU A 85 12.28 -1.67 -5.65
N MET A 86 12.52 -0.42 -5.24
CA MET A 86 11.49 0.45 -4.71
C MET A 86 10.48 0.84 -5.78
N GLU A 87 10.91 1.03 -7.02
CA GLU A 87 10.01 1.20 -8.16
C GLU A 87 9.13 -0.04 -8.37
N ALA A 88 9.72 -1.24 -8.40
CA ALA A 88 8.97 -2.49 -8.57
C ALA A 88 8.01 -2.83 -7.42
N THR A 89 8.19 -2.24 -6.23
CA THR A 89 7.33 -2.48 -5.05
C THR A 89 6.35 -1.36 -4.75
N CYS A 90 6.69 -0.12 -5.10
CA CYS A 90 6.00 1.09 -4.66
C CYS A 90 5.63 2.01 -5.83
N ASP A 91 5.62 1.51 -7.07
CA ASP A 91 5.09 2.19 -8.25
C ASP A 91 3.71 2.82 -8.00
N TRP A 92 2.77 2.05 -7.44
CA TRP A 92 1.42 2.50 -7.11
C TRP A 92 1.44 3.72 -6.18
N ALA A 93 2.32 3.74 -5.19
CA ALA A 93 2.42 4.83 -4.23
C ALA A 93 2.92 6.10 -4.93
N MET A 94 3.96 5.97 -5.75
CA MET A 94 4.52 7.08 -6.50
C MET A 94 3.54 7.63 -7.53
N ASP A 95 2.80 6.77 -8.22
CA ASP A 95 1.84 7.20 -9.25
C ASP A 95 0.57 7.82 -8.65
N ALA A 96 0.10 7.32 -7.50
CA ALA A 96 -1.09 7.84 -6.83
C ALA A 96 -0.83 9.18 -6.12
N TRP A 97 0.32 9.26 -5.43
CA TRP A 97 0.63 10.35 -4.51
C TRP A 97 1.65 11.33 -5.05
N CYS A 98 2.42 10.97 -6.07
CA CYS A 98 3.34 11.86 -6.76
C CYS A 98 3.21 11.76 -8.28
N PRO A 99 2.05 12.17 -8.83
CA PRO A 99 1.84 12.18 -10.27
C PRO A 99 2.78 13.19 -10.91
N GLY A 100 3.73 12.72 -11.73
CA GLY A 100 4.67 13.61 -12.43
C GLY A 100 6.00 12.97 -12.79
N GLY A 101 6.04 12.35 -13.97
CA GLY A 101 7.22 12.26 -14.85
C GLY A 101 8.53 11.67 -14.30
N GLU A 102 9.59 11.84 -15.10
CA GLU A 102 10.97 11.29 -14.98
C GLU A 102 11.78 11.81 -13.77
N THR A 103 11.12 12.00 -12.62
CA THR A 103 11.76 12.37 -11.37
C THR A 103 12.46 11.14 -10.76
N PRO A 104 13.65 11.27 -10.16
CA PRO A 104 14.34 10.15 -9.50
C PRO A 104 13.45 9.44 -8.46
N VAL A 105 13.56 8.12 -8.37
CA VAL A 105 12.74 7.27 -7.48
C VAL A 105 12.75 7.79 -6.05
N ARG A 106 13.94 8.09 -5.51
CA ARG A 106 14.09 8.63 -4.15
C ARG A 106 13.28 9.90 -3.89
N GLU A 107 13.28 10.82 -4.84
CA GLU A 107 12.57 12.10 -4.73
C GLU A 107 11.05 11.89 -4.81
N ARG A 108 10.59 11.02 -5.73
CA ARG A 108 9.16 10.64 -5.83
C ARG A 108 8.67 9.99 -4.54
N LEU A 109 9.47 9.09 -3.95
CA LEU A 109 9.14 8.44 -2.68
C LEU A 109 9.08 9.45 -1.52
N THR A 110 10.01 10.41 -1.47
CA THR A 110 10.00 11.49 -0.48
C THR A 110 8.69 12.28 -0.57
N ALA A 111 8.35 12.75 -1.78
CA ALA A 111 7.13 13.53 -2.00
C ALA A 111 5.85 12.73 -1.71
N ALA A 112 5.81 11.45 -2.10
CA ALA A 112 4.69 10.56 -1.80
C ALA A 112 4.51 10.38 -0.29
N ALA A 113 5.59 10.10 0.43
CA ALA A 113 5.55 9.89 1.88
C ALA A 113 5.12 11.15 2.64
N GLU A 114 5.61 12.33 2.25
CA GLU A 114 5.20 13.60 2.86
C GLU A 114 3.72 13.89 2.65
N ARG A 115 3.20 13.66 1.44
CA ARG A 115 1.77 13.84 1.14
C ARG A 115 0.91 12.86 1.90
N MET A 116 1.27 11.58 1.91
CA MET A 116 0.57 10.55 2.67
C MET A 116 0.51 10.86 4.17
N ALA A 117 1.61 11.32 4.76
CA ALA A 117 1.69 11.65 6.20
C ALA A 117 0.77 12.81 6.61
N ARG A 118 0.41 13.69 5.67
CA ARG A 118 -0.44 14.87 5.90
C ARG A 118 -1.81 14.74 5.23
N ALA A 119 -2.10 13.57 4.66
CA ALA A 119 -3.25 13.37 3.81
C ALA A 119 -4.55 13.54 4.59
N THR A 120 -5.43 14.38 4.08
CA THR A 120 -6.83 14.36 4.48
C THR A 120 -7.54 13.17 3.86
N ARG A 121 -8.76 12.89 4.33
CA ARG A 121 -9.63 11.91 3.69
C ARG A 121 -9.85 12.21 2.20
N GLU A 122 -9.99 13.48 1.86
CA GLU A 122 -10.19 13.92 0.48
C GLU A 122 -8.95 13.67 -0.38
N ASP A 123 -7.75 13.97 0.14
CA ASP A 123 -6.49 13.67 -0.54
C ASP A 123 -6.32 12.17 -0.82
N CYS A 124 -6.73 11.33 0.14
CA CYS A 124 -6.75 9.87 -0.01
C CYS A 124 -7.74 9.43 -1.10
N ILE A 125 -8.94 10.02 -1.16
CA ILE A 125 -9.94 9.73 -2.20
C ILE A 125 -9.35 10.04 -3.57
N GLU A 126 -8.75 11.22 -3.74
CA GLU A 126 -8.13 11.61 -5.00
C GLU A 126 -6.99 10.66 -5.40
N ALA A 127 -6.12 10.27 -4.46
CA ALA A 127 -5.06 9.29 -4.72
C ALA A 127 -5.62 7.92 -5.13
N ILE A 128 -6.69 7.45 -4.48
CA ILE A 128 -7.38 6.21 -4.82
C ILE A 128 -7.96 6.30 -6.24
N LEU A 129 -8.67 7.37 -6.58
CA LEU A 129 -9.29 7.55 -7.89
C LEU A 129 -8.24 7.57 -9.01
N ARG A 130 -7.04 8.13 -8.78
CA ARG A 130 -5.92 8.03 -9.73
C ARG A 130 -5.46 6.59 -9.98
N GLN A 131 -5.53 5.72 -8.98
CA GLN A 131 -5.12 4.31 -9.08
C GLN A 131 -6.22 3.36 -9.59
N MET A 132 -7.48 3.76 -9.52
CA MET A 132 -8.60 2.92 -9.95
C MET A 132 -8.47 2.40 -11.40
N PRO A 133 -8.05 3.18 -12.41
CA PRO A 133 -7.84 2.67 -13.76
C PRO A 133 -6.80 1.54 -13.82
N HIS A 134 -5.70 1.69 -13.09
CA HIS A 134 -4.65 0.68 -13.01
C HIS A 134 -5.18 -0.60 -12.32
N ALA A 135 -5.86 -0.48 -11.18
CA ALA A 135 -6.48 -1.61 -10.49
C ALA A 135 -7.52 -2.34 -11.36
N LEU A 136 -8.36 -1.59 -12.09
CA LEU A 136 -9.36 -2.14 -13.02
C LEU A 136 -8.74 -2.94 -14.16
N SER A 137 -7.52 -2.61 -14.59
CA SER A 137 -6.81 -3.37 -15.64
C SER A 137 -6.49 -4.82 -15.20
N PHE A 138 -6.32 -5.06 -13.90
CA PHE A 138 -6.09 -6.40 -13.33
C PHE A 138 -7.39 -7.12 -12.93
N ALA A 139 -8.50 -6.39 -12.79
CA ALA A 139 -9.79 -6.97 -12.44
C ALA A 139 -10.46 -7.60 -13.68
N ARG A 140 -10.26 -8.91 -13.88
CA ARG A 140 -10.70 -9.63 -15.10
C ARG A 140 -12.17 -10.08 -15.08
N ASN A 141 -12.78 -10.27 -13.92
CA ASN A 141 -14.08 -10.97 -13.77
C ASN A 141 -15.16 -10.14 -13.04
N LEU A 142 -15.24 -8.84 -13.31
CA LEU A 142 -16.27 -7.97 -12.75
C LEU A 142 -17.56 -8.08 -13.56
N LYS A 143 -18.68 -8.45 -12.91
CA LYS A 143 -19.99 -8.60 -13.57
C LYS A 143 -20.62 -7.25 -13.94
N HIS A 144 -20.39 -6.24 -13.12
CA HIS A 144 -20.95 -4.90 -13.23
C HIS A 144 -19.84 -3.88 -13.50
N ARG A 145 -18.92 -4.21 -14.43
CA ARG A 145 -17.70 -3.43 -14.71
C ARG A 145 -18.02 -1.95 -14.96
N ASP A 146 -19.03 -1.65 -15.76
CA ASP A 146 -19.37 -0.27 -16.14
C ASP A 146 -19.80 0.57 -14.93
N VAL A 147 -20.50 -0.05 -13.97
CA VAL A 147 -20.93 0.61 -12.73
C VAL A 147 -19.74 0.85 -11.80
N VAL A 148 -18.91 -0.17 -11.57
CA VAL A 148 -17.76 -0.03 -10.64
C VAL A 148 -16.61 0.79 -11.23
N ALA A 149 -16.58 0.96 -12.55
CA ALA A 149 -15.62 1.81 -13.24
C ALA A 149 -16.06 3.28 -13.31
N ASP A 150 -17.32 3.60 -13.01
CA ASP A 150 -17.81 4.97 -12.99
C ASP A 150 -17.14 5.79 -11.87
N PRO A 151 -16.41 6.87 -12.19
CA PRO A 151 -15.76 7.72 -11.19
C PRO A 151 -16.73 8.32 -10.17
N ALA A 152 -17.97 8.65 -10.59
CA ALA A 152 -18.97 9.19 -9.68
C ALA A 152 -19.38 8.15 -8.64
N PHE A 153 -19.69 6.92 -9.08
CA PHE A 153 -19.94 5.78 -8.21
C PHE A 153 -18.78 5.50 -7.25
N GLN A 154 -17.53 5.46 -7.76
CA GLN A 154 -16.35 5.20 -6.94
C GLN A 154 -16.21 6.26 -5.84
N ARG A 155 -16.35 7.54 -6.18
CA ARG A 155 -16.24 8.64 -5.23
C ARG A 155 -17.32 8.57 -4.15
N GLU A 156 -18.57 8.34 -4.54
CA GLU A 156 -19.69 8.17 -3.59
C GLU A 156 -19.42 7.02 -2.61
N ARG A 157 -19.00 5.86 -3.14
CA ARG A 157 -18.71 4.68 -2.32
C ARG A 157 -17.55 4.91 -1.36
N LEU A 158 -16.48 5.57 -1.79
CA LEU A 158 -15.34 5.92 -0.93
C LEU A 158 -15.72 6.91 0.17
N ALA A 159 -16.54 7.92 -0.17
CA ALA A 159 -17.05 8.88 0.81
C ALA A 159 -17.94 8.19 1.87
N ALA A 160 -18.73 7.19 1.46
CA ALA A 160 -19.61 6.43 2.35
C ALA A 160 -18.90 5.36 3.20
N LEU A 161 -17.62 5.06 2.96
CA LEU A 161 -16.91 4.03 3.74
C LEU A 161 -16.81 4.42 5.23
N PRO A 162 -17.07 3.49 6.16
CA PRO A 162 -16.81 3.73 7.57
C PRO A 162 -15.30 3.91 7.80
N PRO A 163 -14.86 4.70 8.80
CA PRO A 163 -13.45 5.04 8.99
C PRO A 163 -12.49 3.83 8.98
N PRO A 164 -12.77 2.70 9.66
CA PRO A 164 -11.84 1.56 9.65
C PRO A 164 -11.72 0.86 8.29
N ALA A 165 -12.77 0.92 7.46
CA ALA A 165 -12.73 0.36 6.11
C ALA A 165 -12.02 1.31 5.13
N PHE A 166 -12.25 2.62 5.30
CA PHE A 166 -11.56 3.65 4.51
C PHE A 166 -10.06 3.64 4.78
N GLU A 167 -9.67 3.54 6.05
CA GLU A 167 -8.26 3.52 6.47
C GLU A 167 -7.48 2.46 5.69
N ARG A 168 -8.00 1.23 5.58
CA ARG A 168 -7.37 0.11 4.84
C ARG A 168 -7.07 0.40 3.38
N VAL A 169 -7.88 1.22 2.72
CA VAL A 169 -7.70 1.55 1.29
C VAL A 169 -7.06 2.91 1.09
N SER A 170 -6.92 3.70 2.15
CA SER A 170 -6.47 5.10 2.10
C SER A 170 -5.10 5.25 1.44
N GLY A 171 -4.22 4.24 1.50
CA GLY A 171 -2.95 4.26 0.80
C GLY A 171 -3.07 4.25 -0.73
N ALA A 172 -4.18 3.81 -1.32
CA ALA A 172 -4.34 3.54 -2.76
C ALA A 172 -3.47 2.37 -3.28
N CYS A 173 -3.22 1.36 -2.45
CA CYS A 173 -2.51 0.17 -2.88
C CYS A 173 -3.34 -0.70 -3.81
N THR A 174 -2.78 -1.09 -4.96
CA THR A 174 -3.48 -1.84 -6.02
C THR A 174 -4.16 -3.11 -5.51
N SER A 175 -3.54 -3.87 -4.59
CA SER A 175 -4.15 -5.08 -4.04
C SER A 175 -5.41 -4.80 -3.21
N ASP A 176 -5.40 -3.73 -2.42
CA ASP A 176 -6.54 -3.34 -1.59
C ASP A 176 -7.67 -2.78 -2.44
N LEU A 177 -7.33 -2.00 -3.47
CA LEU A 177 -8.29 -1.51 -4.46
C LEU A 177 -8.91 -2.66 -5.26
N LEU A 178 -8.14 -3.69 -5.61
CA LEU A 178 -8.69 -4.91 -6.22
C LEU A 178 -9.72 -5.59 -5.33
N ALA A 179 -9.40 -5.77 -4.03
CA ALA A 179 -10.35 -6.33 -3.08
C ALA A 179 -11.62 -5.47 -2.96
N LEU A 180 -11.46 -4.14 -2.95
CA LEU A 180 -12.55 -3.17 -2.91
C LEU A 180 -13.45 -3.26 -4.15
N LEU A 181 -12.87 -3.29 -5.36
CA LEU A 181 -13.59 -3.41 -6.62
C LEU A 181 -14.43 -4.69 -6.68
N TYR A 182 -13.87 -5.84 -6.31
CA TYR A 182 -14.63 -7.09 -6.22
C TYR A 182 -15.71 -7.05 -5.14
N SER A 183 -15.50 -6.30 -4.06
CA SER A 183 -16.52 -6.13 -3.02
C SER A 183 -17.71 -5.31 -3.51
N TRP A 184 -17.46 -4.23 -4.25
CA TRP A 184 -18.50 -3.40 -4.86
C TRP A 184 -19.25 -4.14 -5.95
N ASP A 185 -18.55 -4.89 -6.82
CA ASP A 185 -19.17 -5.71 -7.87
C ASP A 185 -20.19 -6.71 -7.31
N ARG A 186 -19.87 -7.34 -6.16
CA ARG A 186 -20.79 -8.24 -5.46
C ARG A 186 -21.99 -7.53 -4.83
N GLN A 187 -21.84 -6.27 -4.44
CA GLN A 187 -22.91 -5.47 -3.84
C GLN A 187 -23.85 -4.90 -4.90
N SER A 188 -23.34 -4.53 -6.08
CA SER A 188 -24.14 -4.01 -7.19
C SER A 188 -25.12 -5.04 -7.77
N GLY A 189 -24.93 -6.34 -7.45
CA GLY A 189 -25.87 -7.41 -7.79
C GLY A 189 -26.94 -7.69 -6.73
N LYS A 190 -26.99 -6.92 -5.63
CA LYS A 190 -28.04 -7.04 -4.61
C LYS A 190 -29.05 -5.89 -4.81
N PRO A 191 -30.36 -6.19 -4.95
CA PRO A 191 -31.41 -5.18 -5.06
C PRO A 191 -31.53 -4.34 -3.77
#